data_AF-A0A6L5K364-F1
#
_entry.id   AF-A0A6L5K364-F1
#
_cell.length_a   1.000
_cell.length_b   1.000
_cell.length_c   1.000
_cell.angle_alpha   90.00
_cell.angle_beta   90.00
_cell.angle_gamma   90.00
#
_symmetry.space_group_name_H-M   'P 1'
#
loop_
_entity.id
_entity.type
_entity.pdbx_description
1 polymer ?
#
loop_
_entity_poly.entity_id
_entity_poly.type
_entity_poly.pdbx_seq_one_letter_code
_entity_poly.pdbx_strand_id
1 'polypeptide(L)' 'MIREDKKAKTLKGLQALRNIGPATAKKLYSIGIKTPDQLKRSDPMWGSTG' A
#
# COMPACT_ATOMS: atom_id res chain seq x y z
N MET A 1 -0.99 -7.76 -21.08
CA MET A 1 -0.90 -8.66 -19.91
C MET A 1 0.05 -8.20 -18.79
N ILE A 2 1.07 -7.35 -19.02
CA ILE A 2 2.05 -6.98 -17.97
C ILE A 2 1.49 -6.05 -16.86
N ARG A 3 0.48 -5.23 -17.16
CA ARG A 3 -0.06 -4.22 -16.22
C ARG A 3 -0.97 -4.81 -15.13
N GLU A 4 -1.70 -5.88 -15.43
CA GLU A 4 -2.63 -6.51 -14.49
C GLU A 4 -1.91 -7.27 -13.38
N ASP A 5 -0.82 -7.96 -13.73
CA ASP A 5 0.00 -8.70 -12.76
C ASP A 5 0.63 -7.76 -11.71
N LYS A 6 1.19 -6.62 -12.16
CA LYS A 6 1.71 -5.58 -11.26
C LYS A 6 0.64 -5.04 -10.32
N LYS A 7 -0.58 -4.81 -10.82
CA LYS A 7 -1.68 -4.28 -10.01
C LYS A 7 -2.10 -5.31 -8.94
N ALA A 8 -2.26 -6.57 -9.31
CA ALA A 8 -2.63 -7.63 -8.38
C ALA A 8 -1.56 -7.85 -7.30
N LYS A 9 -0.28 -7.85 -7.69
CA LYS A 9 0.86 -7.98 -6.76
C LYS A 9 0.95 -6.81 -5.78
N THR A 10 0.75 -5.59 -6.26
CA THR A 10 0.70 -4.39 -5.41
C THR A 10 -0.48 -4.45 -4.43
N LEU A 11 -1.68 -4.82 -4.89
CA LEU A 11 -2.85 -4.91 -4.01
C LEU A 11 -2.66 -5.98 -2.93
N LYS A 12 -2.10 -7.15 -3.27
CA LYS A 12 -1.72 -8.18 -2.29
C LYS A 12 -0.70 -7.68 -1.26
N GLY A 13 0.33 -6.96 -1.71
CA GLY A 13 1.35 -6.40 -0.82
C GLY A 13 0.80 -5.33 0.13
N LEU A 14 -0.16 -4.52 -0.33
CA LEU A 14 -0.87 -3.56 0.51
C LEU A 14 -1.80 -4.26 1.49
N GLN A 15 -2.55 -5.28 1.05
CA GLN A 15 -3.43 -6.09 1.92
C GLN A 15 -2.67 -6.90 2.99
N ALA A 16 -1.40 -7.23 2.76
CA ALA A 16 -0.56 -7.90 3.74
C ALA A 16 -0.19 -7.00 4.94
N LEU A 17 -0.44 -5.68 4.85
CA LEU A 17 -0.26 -4.76 5.96
C LEU A 17 -1.43 -4.86 6.93
N ARG A 18 -1.12 -4.93 8.24
CA ARG A 18 -2.11 -4.98 9.31
C ARG A 18 -3.07 -3.78 9.19
N ASN A 19 -4.38 -4.04 9.20
CA ASN A 19 -5.48 -3.08 8.99
C ASN A 19 -5.72 -2.58 7.55
N ILE A 20 -5.13 -3.19 6.51
CA ILE A 20 -5.38 -2.79 5.13
C ILE A 20 -6.31 -3.78 4.43
N GLY A 21 -7.60 -3.40 4.41
CA GLY A 21 -8.62 -4.10 3.63
C GLY A 21 -8.58 -3.76 2.12
N PRO A 22 -9.37 -4.49 1.29
CA PRO A 22 -9.45 -4.26 -0.16
C PRO A 22 -9.85 -2.82 -0.54
N ALA A 23 -10.71 -2.17 0.25
CA ALA A 23 -11.11 -0.78 0.02
C ALA A 23 -9.93 0.19 0.24
N THR A 24 -9.20 0.04 1.34
CA THR A 24 -8.00 0.83 1.65
C THR A 24 -6.91 0.59 0.62
N ALA A 25 -6.65 -0.66 0.22
CA ALA A 25 -5.67 -0.99 -0.81
C ALA A 25 -5.97 -0.32 -2.17
N LYS A 26 -7.25 -0.28 -2.59
CA LYS A 26 -7.66 0.47 -3.79
C LYS A 26 -7.43 1.97 -3.65
N LYS A 27 -7.77 2.54 -2.49
CA LYS A 27 -7.57 3.97 -2.21
C LYS A 27 -6.09 4.34 -2.26
N LEU A 28 -5.23 3.53 -1.64
CA LEU A 28 -3.77 3.68 -1.66
C LEU A 28 -3.21 3.62 -3.08
N TYR A 29 -3.65 2.65 -3.87
CA TYR A 29 -3.25 2.57 -5.28
C TYR A 29 -3.67 3.81 -6.08
N SER A 30 -4.87 4.34 -5.81
CA SER A 30 -5.41 5.52 -6.49
C SER A 30 -4.66 6.80 -6.16
N ILE A 31 -4.11 6.94 -4.94
CA ILE A 31 -3.28 8.08 -4.54
C ILE A 31 -1.79 7.89 -4.89
N GLY A 32 -1.44 6.82 -5.61
CA GLY A 32 -0.09 6.57 -6.10
C GLY A 32 0.81 5.73 -5.18
N ILE A 33 0.29 5.23 -4.05
CA ILE A 33 1.00 4.33 -3.15
C ILE A 33 0.91 2.91 -3.70
N LYS A 34 2.02 2.43 -4.25
CA LYS A 34 2.11 1.14 -4.94
C LYS A 34 2.89 0.08 -4.17
N THR A 35 3.50 0.47 -3.06
CA THR A 35 4.28 -0.44 -2.22
C THR A 35 4.01 -0.18 -0.74
N PRO A 36 4.15 -1.22 0.11
CA PRO A 36 4.11 -1.07 1.55
C PRO A 36 5.17 -0.10 2.08
N ASP A 37 6.35 -0.03 1.44
CA ASP A 37 7.39 0.95 1.77
C ASP A 37 6.95 2.40 1.56
N GLN A 38 6.26 2.69 0.44
CA GLN A 38 5.69 4.02 0.21
C GLN A 38 4.63 4.35 1.25
N LEU A 39 3.86 3.35 1.70
CA LEU A 39 2.91 3.56 2.79
C LEU A 39 3.63 3.87 4.11
N LYS A 40 4.64 3.08 4.49
CA LYS A 40 5.45 3.30 5.70
C LYS A 40 6.10 4.68 5.72
N ARG A 41 6.54 5.17 4.56
CA ARG A 41 7.13 6.51 4.41
C ARG A 41 6.11 7.65 4.44
N SER A 42 4.87 7.35 4.06
CA SER A 42 3.78 8.32 4.01
C SER A 42 2.99 8.40 5.31
N ASP A 43 3.13 7.40 6.19
CA ASP A 43 2.55 7.41 7.53
C ASP A 43 3.44 8.22 8.50
N PRO A 44 3.02 9.42 8.94
CA PRO A 44 3.82 10.26 9.82
C PRO A 44 4.00 9.70 11.23
N MET A 45 3.29 8.62 11.62
CA MET A 45 3.46 8.00 12.94
C MET A 45 4.56 6.93 12.98
N TRP A 46 5.08 6.47 11.84
CA TRP A 46 6.10 5.41 11.83
C TRP A 46 7.50 5.90 12.30
N GLY A 47 7.73 7.21 12.38
CA GLY A 47 9.04 7.81 12.69
C GLY A 47 9.12 8.61 13.99
N SER A 48 8.06 8.68 14.80
CA SER A 48 8.06 9.43 16.07
C SER A 48 7.86 8.51 17.27
N THR A 49 8.86 7.69 17.54
CA THR A 49 9.24 7.33 18.92
C THR A 49 10.58 7.98 19.17
N GLY A 50 10.53 9.20 19.70
CA GLY A 50 11.62 9.74 20.52
C GLY A 50 11.59 9.13 21.91
#